data_AF-A0A4R1MDP4-F1
#
_entry.id   AF-A0A4R1MDP4-F1
#
_cell.length_a   1.000
_cell.length_b   1.000
_cell.length_c   1.000
_cell.angle_alpha   90.00
_cell.angle_beta   90.00
_cell.angle_gamma   90.00
#
_symmetry.space_group_name_H-M   'P 1'
#
loop_
_entity.id
_entity.type
_entity.pdbx_description
1 polymer ?
#
loop_
_entity_poly.entity_id
_entity_poly.type
_entity_poly.pdbx_seq_one_letter_code
_entity_poly.pdbx_strand_id
1 'polypeptide(L)' 'MDYIMITFQMNNLTEDIKVPTFVKIEELLELISKALDINCNTNSRVQVEPMGRILENNKTLLEEMVTQGSKLTLVY' A
#
# COMPACT_ATOMS: atom_id res chain seq x y z
N MET A 1 -0.41 -18.71 2.38
CA MET A 1 -0.36 -17.41 1.67
C MET A 1 -1.00 -16.40 2.58
N ASP A 2 -0.22 -15.47 3.11
CA ASP A 2 -0.70 -14.56 4.13
C ASP A 2 -1.27 -13.29 3.50
N TYR A 3 -2.48 -12.96 3.94
CA TYR A 3 -3.17 -11.73 3.61
C TYR A 3 -3.29 -10.92 4.89
N ILE A 4 -3.10 -9.61 4.77
CA ILE A 4 -3.32 -8.67 5.87
C ILE A 4 -4.39 -7.66 5.48
N MET A 5 -5.10 -7.16 6.48
CA MET A 5 -5.91 -5.96 6.36
C MET A 5 -5.01 -4.75 6.56
N ILE A 6 -5.05 -3.81 5.63
CA ILE A 6 -4.43 -2.49 5.76
C ILE A 6 -5.48 -1.41 5.54
N THR A 7 -5.23 -0.22 6.07
CA THR A 7 -6.02 0.96 5.74
C THR A 7 -5.26 1.75 4.69
N PHE A 8 -5.80 1.87 3.47
CA PHE A 8 -5.23 2.71 2.42
C PHE A 8 -5.82 4.11 2.50
N GLN A 9 -4.98 5.15 2.43
CA GLN A 9 -5.40 6.54 2.45
C GLN A 9 -4.83 7.29 1.23
N MET A 10 -5.70 8.04 0.54
CA MET A 10 -5.32 8.99 -0.49
C MET A 10 -6.26 10.21 -0.44
N ASN A 11 -5.73 11.41 -0.18
CA ASN A 11 -6.54 12.63 -0.03
C ASN A 11 -7.71 12.41 0.96
N ASN A 12 -8.96 12.46 0.48
CA ASN A 12 -10.18 12.24 1.27
C ASN A 12 -10.69 10.79 1.19
N LEU A 13 -10.01 9.90 0.47
CA LEU A 13 -10.34 8.48 0.37
C LEU A 13 -9.61 7.71 1.47
N THR A 14 -10.35 6.89 2.22
CA THR A 14 -9.80 5.97 3.22
C THR A 14 -10.57 4.66 3.12
N GLU A 15 -9.87 3.57 2.81
CA GLU A 15 -10.48 2.27 2.56
C GLU A 15 -9.69 1.15 3.27
N ASP A 16 -10.40 0.23 3.91
CA ASP A 16 -9.80 -0.97 4.49
C ASP A 16 -9.76 -2.09 3.46
N ILE A 17 -8.56 -2.56 3.12
CA ILE A 17 -8.33 -3.50 2.02
C ILE A 17 -7.60 -4.73 2.53
N LYS A 18 -8.10 -5.91 2.13
CA LYS A 18 -7.39 -7.16 2.32
C LYS A 18 -6.39 -7.36 1.18
N VAL A 19 -5.10 -7.37 1.50
CA VAL A 19 -4.02 -7.42 0.51
C VAL A 19 -3.08 -8.60 0.77
N PRO A 20 -2.54 -9.25 -0.29
CA PRO A 20 -1.51 -10.27 -0.13
C PRO A 20 -0.18 -9.66 0.33
N THR A 21 0.53 -10.29 1.26
CA THR A 21 1.81 -9.74 1.78
C THR A 21 3.01 -9.91 0.84
N PHE A 22 2.88 -10.78 -0.17
CA PHE A 22 3.97 -11.20 -1.05
C PHE A 22 4.03 -10.45 -2.38
N VAL A 23 3.07 -9.55 -2.66
CA VAL A 23 3.12 -8.70 -3.87
C VAL A 23 4.05 -7.52 -3.64
N LYS A 24 4.69 -7.06 -4.71
CA LYS A 24 5.50 -5.84 -4.63
C LYS A 24 4.62 -4.61 -4.41
N ILE A 25 5.19 -3.57 -3.81
CA ILE A 25 4.46 -2.31 -3.58
C ILE A 25 3.99 -1.68 -4.89
N GLU A 26 4.78 -1.75 -5.98
CA GLU A 26 4.35 -1.26 -7.29
C GLU A 26 3.12 -2.01 -7.84
N GLU A 27 3.13 -3.33 -7.75
CA GLU A 27 2.01 -4.18 -8.18
C GLU A 27 0.77 -3.96 -7.31
N LEU A 28 0.97 -3.78 -6.00
CA LEU A 28 -0.08 -3.44 -5.06
C LEU A 28 -0.76 -2.12 -5.43
N LEU A 29 0.02 -1.10 -5.78
CA LEU A 29 -0.50 0.20 -6.19
C LEU A 29 -1.29 0.12 -7.49
N GLU A 30 -0.85 -0.70 -8.46
CA GLU A 30 -1.62 -0.96 -9.67
C GLU A 30 -2.95 -1.66 -9.37
N LEU A 31 -2.95 -2.64 -8.46
CA LEU A 31 -4.16 -3.35 -8.04
C LEU A 31 -5.15 -2.41 -7.33
N ILE A 32 -4.67 -1.58 -6.41
CA ILE A 32 -5.50 -0.59 -5.70
C ILE A 32 -6.02 0.47 -6.68
N SER A 33 -5.18 0.95 -7.59
CA SER A 33 -5.56 1.89 -8.64
C SER A 33 -6.73 1.37 -9.48
N LYS A 34 -6.67 0.11 -9.91
CA LYS A 34 -7.74 -0.54 -10.65
C LYS A 34 -8.99 -0.80 -9.81
N ALA A 35 -8.82 -1.19 -8.54
CA ALA A 35 -9.94 -1.54 -7.66
C ALA A 35 -10.74 -0.33 -7.18
N LEU A 36 -10.07 0.80 -6.96
CA LEU A 36 -10.67 2.03 -6.42
C LEU A 36 -10.88 3.13 -7.48
N ASP A 37 -10.56 2.85 -8.75
CA ASP A 37 -10.60 3.83 -9.85
C ASP A 37 -9.83 5.13 -9.53
N ILE A 38 -8.63 4.96 -8.92
CA ILE A 38 -7.74 6.07 -8.56
C ILE A 38 -6.48 6.06 -9.44
N ASN A 39 -5.86 7.23 -9.58
CA ASN A 39 -4.64 7.37 -10.38
C ASN A 39 -3.38 7.23 -9.50
N CYS A 40 -2.76 6.05 -9.54
CA CYS A 40 -1.41 5.83 -9.05
C CYS A 40 -0.47 5.78 -10.27
N ASN A 41 0.55 6.64 -10.32
CA ASN A 41 1.52 6.65 -11.42
C ASN A 41 2.83 5.97 -10.99
N THR A 42 3.80 5.82 -11.90
CA THR A 42 5.08 5.16 -11.60
C THR A 42 5.93 5.88 -10.54
N ASN A 43 5.64 7.16 -10.27
CA ASN A 43 6.31 7.94 -9.23
C ASN A 43 5.57 7.88 -7.89
N SER A 44 4.36 7.31 -7.85
CA SER A 44 3.62 7.13 -6.61
C SER A 44 4.42 6.30 -5.61
N ARG A 45 4.48 6.82 -4.39
CA ARG A 45 5.13 6.18 -3.25
C ARG A 45 4.10 6.01 -2.15
N VAL A 46 4.39 5.13 -1.20
CA VAL A 46 3.52 4.88 -0.05
C VAL A 46 4.31 5.11 1.21
N GLN A 47 3.77 5.91 2.11
CA GLN A 47 4.24 6.00 3.48
C GLN A 47 3.48 4.99 4.34
N VAL A 48 4.18 4.25 5.20
CA VAL A 48 3.55 3.36 6.18
C VAL A 48 3.54 3.99 7.56
N GLU A 49 2.40 3.94 8.25
CA GLU A 49 2.27 4.26 9.67
C GLU A 49 2.06 2.96 10.48
N PRO A 50 2.64 2.82 11.68
CA PRO A 50 3.27 3.88 12.49
C PRO A 50 4.75 4.17 12.20
N MET A 51 5.42 3.41 11.32
CA MET A 51 6.88 3.57 11.12
C MET A 51 7.27 4.91 10.47
N GLY A 52 6.33 5.59 9.82
CA GLY A 52 6.50 6.92 9.22
C GLY A 52 7.44 6.96 8.01
N ARG A 53 7.81 5.82 7.43
CA ARG A 53 8.80 5.71 6.34
C ARG A 53 8.15 5.44 4.99
N ILE A 54 8.84 5.82 3.92
CA ILE A 54 8.46 5.50 2.54
C ILE A 54 8.83 4.04 2.24
N LEU A 55 7.91 3.31 1.62
CA LEU A 55 8.12 1.94 1.17
C LEU A 55 8.85 1.91 -0.18
N GLU A 56 9.69 0.90 -0.37
CA GLU A 56 10.38 0.68 -1.64
C GLU A 56 9.50 -0.09 -2.62
N ASN A 57 9.32 0.48 -3.82
CA ASN A 57 8.38 -0.04 -4.83
C ASN A 57 8.72 -1.46 -5.32
N ASN A 58 10.01 -1.83 -5.28
CA ASN A 58 10.53 -3.11 -5.75
C ASN A 58 10.50 -4.23 -4.70
N LYS A 59 10.12 -3.92 -3.46
CA LYS A 59 9.99 -4.89 -2.37
C LYS A 59 8.54 -5.23 -2.09
N THR A 60 8.32 -6.32 -1.38
CA THR A 60 7.02 -6.78 -0.91
C THR A 60 6.61 -6.14 0.41
N LEU A 61 5.31 -6.17 0.73
CA LEU A 61 4.81 -5.76 2.05
C LEU A 61 5.52 -6.53 3.19
N LEU A 62 5.80 -7.82 2.98
CA LEU A 62 6.49 -8.67 3.95
C LEU A 62 7.94 -8.21 4.19
N GLU A 63 8.71 -7.96 3.12
CA GLU A 63 10.09 -7.47 3.22
C GLU A 63 10.18 -6.09 3.87
N GLU A 64 9.15 -5.28 3.64
CA GLU A 64 9.00 -3.95 4.23
C GLU A 64 8.36 -3.97 5.63
N MET A 65 8.13 -5.16 6.19
CA MET A 65 7.57 -5.37 7.53
C MET A 65 6.21 -4.68 7.76
N VAL A 66 5.40 -4.58 6.71
CA VAL A 66 4.02 -4.11 6.82
C VAL A 66 3.17 -5.22 7.43
N THR A 67 2.42 -4.88 8.48
CA THR A 67 1.65 -5.84 9.28
C THR A 67 0.16 -5.52 9.29
N GLN A 68 -0.63 -6.43 9.84
CA GLN A 68 -2.07 -6.27 10.06
C GLN A 68 -2.38 -4.92 10.71
N GLY A 69 -3.31 -4.16 10.13
CA GLY A 69 -3.75 -2.86 10.63
C GLY A 69 -2.81 -1.70 10.30
N SER A 70 -1.74 -1.92 9.53
CA SER A 70 -0.90 -0.82 9.06
C SER A 70 -1.70 0.13 8.18
N LYS A 71 -1.37 1.42 8.27
CA LYS A 71 -1.95 2.44 7.42
C LYS A 71 -0.97 2.85 6.33
N LEU A 72 -1.43 2.78 5.09
CA LEU A 72 -0.66 3.07 3.89
C LEU A 72 -1.19 4.37 3.27
N THR A 73 -0.41 5.43 3.33
CA THR A 73 -0.78 6.73 2.76
C THR A 73 -0.06 6.95 1.45
N LEU A 74 -0.81 7.20 0.38
CA LEU A 74 -0.25 7.56 -0.92
C LEU A 74 0.42 8.93 -0.84
N VAL A 75 1.66 9.02 -1.30
CA VAL A 75 2.45 10.25 -1.39
C VAL A 75 3.11 10.35 -2.77
N TYR A 76 3.32 11.59 -3.25
CA TYR A 76 3.89 11.90 -4.56
C TYR A 76 5.26 12.54 -4.45
#